data_AF-A0A1I1I1G0-F1
#
_entry.id   AF-A0A1I1I1G0-F1
#
_cell.length_a   1.000
_cell.length_b   1.000
_cell.length_c   1.000
_cell.angle_alpha   90.00
_cell.angle_beta   90.00
_cell.angle_gamma   90.00
#
_symmetry.space_group_name_H-M   'P 1'
#
loop_
_entity.id
_entity.type
_entity.pdbx_description
1 polymer ?
#
loop_
_entity_poly.entity_id
_entity_poly.type
_entity_poly.pdbx_seq_one_letter_code
_entity_poly.pdbx_strand_id
1 'polypeptide(L)'
;MINVDDINDAWGWVGLTAVEVLGSNAFGNLIIRDDEGRYWRLRPQDLCCEPVADSRAALDALAYNQDFLNDWYMPEVVHLAESTLGPLTEDRKYCLRIPSALGGHYGRDNLATVPLPELIRFSGEGAQQFEGMQLWN
;
A
#
# COMPACT_ATOMS: atom_id res chain seq x y z
N MET A 1 14.57 -2.12 0.66
CA MET A 1 13.88 -2.17 -0.68
C MET A 1 13.14 -3.52 -0.81
N ILE A 2 11.94 -3.57 -1.41
CA ILE A 2 11.15 -4.82 -1.54
C ILE A 2 11.38 -5.51 -2.89
N ASN A 3 11.40 -6.85 -2.91
CA ASN A 3 11.50 -7.64 -4.15
C ASN A 3 10.09 -7.94 -4.71
N VAL A 4 9.96 -8.03 -6.04
CA VAL A 4 8.72 -8.45 -6.70
C VAL A 4 8.33 -9.88 -6.34
N ASP A 5 9.30 -10.75 -6.01
CA ASP A 5 9.02 -12.11 -5.54
C ASP A 5 8.24 -12.08 -4.20
N ASP A 6 8.62 -11.20 -3.26
CA ASP A 6 7.90 -11.04 -1.97
C ASP A 6 6.46 -10.55 -2.19
N ILE A 7 6.25 -9.72 -3.23
CA ILE A 7 4.92 -9.22 -3.60
C ILE A 7 4.09 -10.33 -4.22
N ASN A 8 4.66 -11.11 -5.15
CA ASN A 8 3.98 -12.21 -5.82
C ASN A 8 3.58 -13.32 -4.84
N ASP A 9 4.45 -13.65 -3.89
CA ASP A 9 4.14 -14.62 -2.85
C ASP A 9 3.00 -14.17 -1.94
N ALA A 10 2.95 -12.87 -1.58
CA ALA A 10 1.96 -12.33 -0.64
C ALA A 10 0.62 -11.93 -1.29
N TRP A 11 0.65 -11.47 -2.55
CA TRP A 11 -0.50 -10.84 -3.22
C TRP A 11 -0.85 -11.47 -4.57
N GLY A 12 -0.08 -12.43 -5.08
CA GLY A 12 -0.34 -13.03 -6.40
C GLY A 12 -1.70 -13.71 -6.53
N TRP A 13 -2.32 -14.08 -5.39
CA TRP A 13 -3.66 -14.65 -5.35
C TRP A 13 -4.76 -13.70 -5.86
N VAL A 14 -4.53 -12.37 -5.90
CA VAL A 14 -5.49 -11.40 -6.46
C VAL A 14 -5.45 -11.33 -8.00
N GLY A 15 -4.58 -12.13 -8.65
CA GLY A 15 -4.35 -12.08 -10.09
C GLY A 15 -3.25 -11.10 -10.52
N LEU A 16 -2.48 -10.56 -9.58
CA LEU A 16 -1.30 -9.74 -9.84
C LEU A 16 -0.08 -10.64 -10.14
N THR A 17 0.62 -10.38 -11.24
CA THR A 17 1.98 -10.88 -11.49
C THR A 17 2.94 -9.69 -11.54
N ALA A 18 3.50 -9.29 -10.40
CA ALA A 18 4.39 -8.14 -10.29
C ALA A 18 5.71 -8.39 -11.03
N VAL A 19 6.08 -7.44 -11.89
CA VAL A 19 7.38 -7.44 -12.59
C VAL A 19 8.25 -6.25 -12.21
N GLU A 20 7.65 -5.17 -11.68
CA GLU A 20 8.37 -3.95 -11.32
C GLU A 20 7.60 -3.14 -10.28
N VAL A 21 8.31 -2.62 -9.28
CA VAL A 21 7.76 -1.62 -8.34
C VAL A 21 8.17 -0.23 -8.81
N LEU A 22 7.21 0.58 -9.21
CA LEU A 22 7.45 1.93 -9.72
C LEU A 22 7.54 2.99 -8.62
N GLY A 23 6.89 2.76 -7.48
CA GLY A 23 6.85 3.74 -6.41
C GLY A 23 6.38 3.14 -5.09
N SER A 24 6.84 3.76 -4.01
CA SER A 24 6.42 3.47 -2.65
C SER A 24 6.26 4.76 -1.87
N ASN A 25 5.14 4.94 -1.15
CA ASN A 25 4.96 6.09 -0.26
C ASN A 25 5.43 5.80 1.19
N ALA A 26 5.23 6.74 2.11
CA ALA A 26 5.64 6.60 3.52
C ALA A 26 4.85 5.52 4.30
N PHE A 27 3.64 5.17 3.86
CA PHE A 27 2.79 4.13 4.43
C PHE A 27 2.96 2.75 3.78
N GLY A 28 3.89 2.63 2.84
CA GLY A 28 4.13 1.36 2.15
C GLY A 28 3.09 1.03 1.08
N ASN A 29 2.26 2.00 0.66
CA ASN A 29 1.48 1.85 -0.56
C ASN A 29 2.45 1.71 -1.74
N LEU A 30 2.14 0.81 -2.67
CA LEU A 30 2.97 0.53 -3.84
C LEU A 30 2.21 0.83 -5.13
N ILE A 31 2.92 1.35 -6.12
CA ILE A 31 2.51 1.27 -7.54
C ILE A 31 3.37 0.20 -8.19
N ILE A 32 2.72 -0.79 -8.79
CA ILE A 32 3.35 -2.00 -9.33
C ILE A 32 2.94 -2.15 -10.79
N ARG A 33 3.88 -2.50 -11.65
CA ARG A 33 3.57 -2.92 -13.03
C ARG A 33 3.48 -4.43 -13.07
N ASP A 34 2.47 -4.95 -13.76
CA ASP A 34 2.32 -6.39 -14.02
C ASP A 34 2.96 -6.83 -15.35
N ASP A 35 2.97 -8.13 -15.61
CA ASP A 35 3.51 -8.75 -16.82
C ASP A 35 2.70 -8.44 -18.10
N GLU A 36 1.44 -8.04 -17.95
CA GLU A 36 0.58 -7.54 -19.02
C GLU A 36 0.77 -6.02 -19.29
N GLY A 37 1.56 -5.34 -18.47
CA GLY A 37 1.84 -3.91 -18.59
C GLY A 37 0.78 -2.99 -17.98
N ARG A 38 -0.16 -3.54 -17.21
CA ARG A 38 -1.08 -2.77 -16.35
C ARG A 38 -0.39 -2.35 -15.06
N TYR A 39 -1.00 -1.38 -14.39
CA TYR A 39 -0.51 -0.81 -13.16
C TYR A 39 -1.51 -1.04 -12.04
N TRP A 40 -0.98 -1.51 -10.93
CA TRP A 40 -1.72 -1.87 -9.73
C TRP A 40 -1.32 -0.95 -8.59
N ARG A 41 -2.26 -0.71 -7.69
CA ARG A 41 -2.00 -0.07 -6.41
C ARG A 41 -2.27 -1.04 -5.28
N LEU A 42 -1.26 -1.25 -4.46
CA LEU A 42 -1.35 -2.01 -3.22
C LEU A 42 -1.43 -1.02 -2.05
N ARG A 43 -2.47 -1.14 -1.23
CA ARG A 43 -2.68 -0.37 0.00
C ARG A 43 -2.73 -1.32 1.21
N PRO A 44 -1.62 -1.46 1.98
CA PRO A 44 -1.57 -2.39 3.10
C PRO A 44 -2.58 -2.10 4.20
N GLN A 45 -2.93 -0.82 4.41
CA GLN A 45 -3.87 -0.40 5.44
C GLN A 45 -5.29 -0.85 5.11
N ASP A 46 -5.66 -0.83 3.83
CA ASP A 46 -6.99 -1.18 3.36
C ASP A 46 -7.11 -2.66 2.96
N LEU A 47 -6.05 -3.45 3.17
CA LEU A 47 -5.99 -4.86 2.75
C LEU A 47 -6.43 -5.06 1.29
N CYS A 48 -5.98 -4.16 0.40
CA CYS A 48 -6.46 -4.08 -0.97
C CYS A 48 -5.30 -3.96 -1.96
N CYS A 49 -5.42 -4.68 -3.09
CA CYS A 49 -4.55 -4.55 -4.25
C CYS A 49 -5.41 -4.58 -5.52
N GLU A 50 -5.44 -3.49 -6.28
CA GLU A 50 -6.35 -3.33 -7.42
C GLU A 50 -5.70 -2.62 -8.60
N PRO A 51 -6.15 -2.85 -9.85
CA PRO A 51 -5.68 -2.11 -11.01
C PRO A 51 -6.03 -0.61 -10.89
N VAL A 52 -5.10 0.26 -11.24
CA VAL A 52 -5.29 1.73 -11.26
C VAL A 52 -5.06 2.35 -12.64
N ALA A 53 -4.38 1.65 -13.55
CA ALA A 53 -4.21 2.09 -14.93
C ALA A 53 -3.86 0.92 -15.87
N ASP A 54 -4.43 0.91 -17.07
CA ASP A 54 -4.15 -0.13 -18.09
C ASP A 54 -3.01 0.23 -19.05
N SER A 55 -2.43 1.43 -18.91
CA SER A 55 -1.35 1.88 -19.78
C SER A 55 -0.49 2.94 -19.11
N ARG A 56 0.71 3.14 -19.65
CA ARG A 56 1.63 4.15 -19.12
C ARG A 56 1.04 5.56 -19.19
N ALA A 57 0.34 5.88 -20.28
CA ALA A 57 -0.33 7.17 -20.44
C ALA A 57 -1.45 7.37 -19.41
N ALA A 58 -2.21 6.31 -19.09
CA ALA A 58 -3.23 6.38 -18.04
C ALA A 58 -2.62 6.56 -16.64
N LEU A 59 -1.49 5.89 -16.36
CA LEU A 59 -0.74 6.11 -15.12
C LEU A 59 -0.21 7.54 -15.04
N ASP A 60 0.40 8.06 -16.11
CA ASP A 60 0.92 9.42 -16.14
C ASP A 60 -0.19 10.46 -15.95
N ALA A 61 -1.41 10.19 -16.42
CA ALA A 61 -2.57 11.06 -16.18
C ALA A 61 -2.91 11.20 -14.68
N LEU A 62 -2.65 10.16 -13.86
CA LEU A 62 -2.85 10.23 -12.40
C LEU A 62 -1.93 11.25 -11.73
N ALA A 63 -0.77 11.54 -12.33
CA ALA A 63 0.14 12.58 -11.82
C ALA A 63 -0.45 14.00 -11.88
N TYR A 64 -1.55 14.19 -12.61
CA TYR A 64 -2.28 15.46 -12.69
C TYR A 64 -3.60 15.45 -11.91
N ASN A 65 -3.98 14.31 -11.32
CA ASN A 65 -5.19 14.18 -10.53
C ASN A 65 -4.90 14.49 -9.06
N GLN A 66 -5.35 15.65 -8.58
CA GLN A 66 -5.08 16.10 -7.20
C GLN A 66 -5.67 15.19 -6.14
N ASP A 67 -6.84 14.59 -6.38
CA ASP A 67 -7.46 13.67 -5.43
C ASP A 67 -6.62 12.40 -5.29
N PHE A 68 -6.15 11.86 -6.42
CA PHE A 68 -5.24 10.72 -6.42
C PHE A 68 -3.91 11.06 -5.72
N LEU A 69 -3.34 12.23 -5.97
CA LEU A 69 -2.09 12.64 -5.35
C LEU A 69 -2.24 12.83 -3.83
N ASN A 70 -3.34 13.45 -3.39
CA ASN A 70 -3.61 13.63 -1.96
C ASN A 70 -3.78 12.28 -1.26
N ASP A 71 -4.52 11.36 -1.87
CA ASP A 71 -4.72 10.00 -1.36
C ASP A 71 -3.43 9.15 -1.44
N TRP A 72 -2.57 9.38 -2.45
CA TRP A 72 -1.29 8.68 -2.59
C TRP A 72 -0.25 9.19 -1.58
N TYR A 73 -0.08 10.50 -1.42
CA TYR A 73 0.92 11.06 -0.52
C TYR A 73 0.48 11.07 0.94
N MET A 74 -0.83 11.06 1.20
CA MET A 74 -1.43 11.03 2.54
C MET A 74 -0.84 12.10 3.47
N PRO A 75 -0.69 13.37 3.04
CA PRO A 75 0.20 14.34 3.69
C PRO A 75 -0.17 14.61 5.16
N GLU A 76 -1.46 14.71 5.47
CA GLU A 76 -1.94 14.94 6.85
C GLU A 76 -1.60 13.75 7.77
N VAL A 77 -1.76 12.53 7.26
CA VAL A 77 -1.50 11.31 8.01
C VAL A 77 -0.01 11.07 8.19
N VAL A 78 0.80 11.36 7.16
CA VAL A 78 2.26 11.31 7.25
C VAL A 78 2.75 12.29 8.30
N HIS A 79 2.23 13.53 8.31
CA HIS A 79 2.57 14.51 9.33
C HIS A 79 2.20 14.03 10.75
N LEU A 80 1.01 13.43 10.91
CA LEU A 80 0.60 12.83 12.18
C LEU A 80 1.56 11.71 12.62
N ALA A 81 1.96 10.84 11.70
CA ALA A 81 2.86 9.73 11.99
C ALA A 81 4.26 10.22 12.35
N GLU A 82 4.83 11.16 11.60
CA GLU A 82 6.12 11.78 11.89
C GLU A 82 6.12 12.48 13.26
N SER A 83 5.08 13.23 13.59
CA SER A 83 4.96 13.91 14.89
C SER A 83 4.77 12.95 16.07
N THR A 84 4.28 11.72 15.82
CA THR A 84 4.00 10.72 16.85
C THR A 84 5.15 9.73 17.04
N LEU A 85 5.78 9.30 15.96
CA LEU A 85 6.76 8.20 15.93
C LEU A 85 8.18 8.66 15.59
N GLY A 86 8.34 9.92 15.16
CA GLY A 86 9.57 10.42 14.57
C GLY A 86 9.69 10.07 13.08
N PRO A 87 10.71 10.60 12.38
CA PRO A 87 10.92 10.37 10.96
C PRO A 87 11.26 8.90 10.67
N LEU A 88 10.95 8.44 9.45
CA LEU A 88 11.32 7.09 9.00
C LEU A 88 12.84 6.91 8.90
N THR A 89 13.28 5.68 9.17
CA THR A 89 14.64 5.19 8.88
C THR A 89 14.64 4.42 7.55
N GLU A 90 15.83 4.16 6.99
CA GLU A 90 16.05 3.81 5.58
C GLU A 90 15.31 2.56 5.04
N ASP A 91 14.70 1.72 5.89
CA ASP A 91 13.92 0.55 5.47
C ASP A 91 12.55 0.40 6.15
N ARG A 92 12.09 1.42 6.89
CA ARG A 92 10.82 1.38 7.60
C ARG A 92 9.73 2.17 6.88
N LYS A 93 8.49 1.76 7.13
CA LYS A 93 7.27 2.47 6.72
C LYS A 93 6.41 2.72 7.94
N TYR A 94 5.59 3.75 7.86
CA TYR A 94 4.47 3.89 8.78
C TYR A 94 3.42 2.84 8.45
N CYS A 95 2.74 2.34 9.46
CA CYS A 95 1.63 1.43 9.30
C CYS A 95 0.59 1.65 10.40
N LEU A 96 -0.58 1.05 10.21
CA LEU A 96 -1.55 0.91 11.26
C LEU A 96 -1.33 -0.41 12.01
N ARG A 97 -1.47 -0.40 13.33
CA ARG A 97 -1.45 -1.63 14.16
C ARG A 97 -2.67 -2.50 13.83
N ILE A 98 -3.82 -1.84 13.65
CA ILE A 98 -5.06 -2.42 13.14
C ILE A 98 -5.31 -1.78 11.76
N PRO A 99 -5.29 -2.57 10.66
CA PRO A 99 -5.63 -2.08 9.32
C PRO A 99 -6.99 -1.37 9.28
N SER A 100 -7.16 -0.36 8.42
CA SER A 100 -8.42 0.37 8.25
C SER A 100 -9.56 -0.55 7.83
N ALA A 101 -9.27 -1.50 6.93
CA ALA A 101 -10.21 -2.54 6.52
C ALA A 101 -10.78 -3.37 7.69
N LEU A 102 -10.09 -3.41 8.83
CA LEU A 102 -10.50 -4.13 10.04
C LEU A 102 -11.02 -3.19 11.14
N GLY A 103 -11.41 -1.96 10.78
CA GLY A 103 -11.93 -0.95 11.71
C GLY A 103 -10.85 -0.12 12.40
N GLY A 104 -9.61 -0.21 11.95
CA GLY A 104 -8.56 0.69 12.39
C GLY A 104 -8.76 2.11 11.87
N HIS A 105 -8.30 3.10 12.64
CA HIS A 105 -8.32 4.49 12.22
C HIS A 105 -6.92 5.09 12.27
N TYR A 106 -6.69 6.17 11.51
CA TYR A 106 -5.46 6.96 11.53
C TYR A 106 -5.40 7.83 12.79
N GLY A 107 -5.16 7.18 13.93
CA GLY A 107 -5.02 7.80 15.25
C GLY A 107 -3.64 7.52 15.86
N ARG A 108 -3.18 8.40 16.75
CA ARG A 108 -1.85 8.31 17.39
C ARG A 108 -1.61 6.96 18.09
N ASP A 109 -2.67 6.38 18.62
CA ASP A 109 -2.70 5.09 19.33
C ASP A 109 -2.64 3.87 18.41
N ASN A 110 -2.98 4.04 17.12
CA ASN A 110 -2.99 2.98 16.12
C ASN A 110 -1.81 3.08 15.14
N LEU A 111 -0.90 4.04 15.29
CA LEU A 111 0.26 4.18 14.41
C LEU A 111 1.45 3.35 14.92
N ALA A 112 2.20 2.78 13.97
CA ALA A 112 3.45 2.07 14.21
C ALA A 112 4.42 2.26 13.04
N THR A 113 5.63 1.71 13.18
CA THR A 113 6.54 1.53 12.05
C THR A 113 6.89 0.07 11.89
N VAL A 114 7.19 -0.36 10.65
CA VAL A 114 7.51 -1.74 10.31
C VAL A 114 8.41 -1.79 9.07
N PRO A 115 9.28 -2.80 8.89
CA PRO A 115 9.96 -3.03 7.62
C PRO A 115 8.97 -3.23 6.48
N LEU A 116 9.25 -2.66 5.30
CA LEU A 116 8.36 -2.78 4.14
C LEU A 116 8.05 -4.24 3.75
N PRO A 117 9.02 -5.18 3.67
CA PRO A 117 8.72 -6.57 3.30
C PRO A 117 7.76 -7.24 4.29
N GLU A 118 7.92 -6.96 5.59
CA GLU A 118 7.04 -7.48 6.63
C GLU A 118 5.62 -6.93 6.51
N LEU A 119 5.47 -5.63 6.21
CA LEU A 119 4.17 -5.01 5.97
C LEU A 119 3.43 -5.64 4.79
N ILE A 120 4.13 -5.86 3.67
CA ILE A 120 3.52 -6.42 2.46
C ILE A 120 3.12 -7.87 2.66
N ARG A 121 3.98 -8.68 3.29
CA ARG A 121 3.66 -10.08 3.62
C ARG A 121 2.46 -10.17 4.56
N PHE A 122 2.49 -9.43 5.67
CA PHE A 122 1.41 -9.47 6.66
C PHE A 122 0.07 -9.00 6.07
N SER A 123 0.07 -7.90 5.32
CA SER A 123 -1.16 -7.39 4.70
C SER A 123 -1.69 -8.30 3.59
N GLY A 124 -0.83 -8.97 2.83
CA GLY A 124 -1.24 -9.95 1.82
C GLY A 124 -1.87 -11.20 2.43
N GLU A 125 -1.25 -11.78 3.47
CA GLU A 125 -1.81 -12.89 4.23
C GLU A 125 -3.17 -12.51 4.86
N GLY A 126 -3.26 -11.31 5.46
CA GLY A 126 -4.50 -10.81 6.04
C GLY A 126 -5.60 -10.61 4.99
N ALA A 127 -5.30 -9.92 3.89
CA ALA A 127 -6.24 -9.70 2.80
C ALA A 127 -6.80 -11.01 2.23
N GLN A 128 -5.95 -12.03 2.06
CA GLN A 128 -6.37 -13.35 1.58
C GLN A 128 -7.33 -14.04 2.57
N GLN A 129 -7.04 -13.96 3.88
CA GLN A 129 -7.88 -14.59 4.90
C GLN A 129 -9.27 -13.94 5.00
N PHE A 130 -9.37 -12.64 4.71
CA PHE A 130 -10.62 -11.90 4.74
C PHE A 130 -11.29 -11.76 3.36
N GLU A 131 -10.78 -12.43 2.33
CA GLU A 131 -11.38 -12.41 1.00
C GLU A 131 -12.85 -12.87 1.05
N GLY A 132 -13.74 -12.09 0.42
CA GLY A 132 -15.18 -12.37 0.40
C GLY A 132 -15.92 -11.98 1.69
N MET A 133 -15.25 -11.43 2.70
CA MET A 133 -15.87 -10.88 3.90
C MET A 133 -16.14 -9.38 3.73
N GLN A 134 -17.15 -8.87 4.45
CA GLN A 134 -17.41 -7.43 4.49
C GLN A 134 -16.35 -6.74 5.36
N LEU A 135 -15.51 -5.94 4.73
CA LEU A 135 -14.51 -5.08 5.39
C LEU A 135 -15.14 -3.73 5.78
N TRP A 136 -14.50 -3.04 6.73
CA TRP A 136 -14.87 -1.69 7.12
C TRP A 136 -14.32 -0.71 6.07
N ASN A 137 -15.22 0.00 5.38
CA ASN A 137 -14.90 1.06 4.42
C ASN A 137 -15.19 2.43 5.04
#